data_AF-A0A951H3V7-F1
#
_entry.id   AF-A0A951H3V7-F1
#
_cell.length_a   1.000
_cell.length_b   1.000
_cell.length_c   1.000
_cell.angle_alpha   90.00
_cell.angle_beta   90.00
_cell.angle_gamma   90.00
#
_symmetry.space_group_name_H-M   'P 1'
#
loop_
_entity.id
_entity.type
_entity.pdbx_description
1 polymer ?
#
loop_
_entity_poly.entity_id
_entity_poly.type
_entity_poly.pdbx_seq_one_letter_code
_entity_poly.pdbx_strand_id
1 'polypeptide(L)'
;MDLLELDDLDKKATEAFPGHMVRKDLVRRFRGQFPVPTYVVEFMLGRYCASTEPHEIAEGVEMVREQLTARTVRAGEEELFKARARERGSVRLIDIITARLDARTDSYVATLPSLRLS
;
A
#
# COMPACT_ATOMS: atom_id res chain seq x y z
N MET A 1 2.06 -5.44 -25.84
CA MET A 1 2.29 -5.47 -24.39
C MET A 1 3.21 -6.66 -24.18
N ASP A 2 4.49 -6.43 -23.99
CA ASP A 2 5.47 -7.51 -23.90
C ASP A 2 5.13 -8.40 -22.70
N LEU A 3 4.66 -9.61 -23.01
CA LEU A 3 4.58 -10.69 -22.05
C LEU A 3 6.03 -11.06 -21.73
N LEU A 4 6.51 -10.59 -20.58
CA LEU A 4 7.75 -11.09 -19.99
C LEU A 4 7.59 -12.60 -19.83
N GLU A 5 8.30 -13.37 -20.66
CA GLU A 5 8.45 -14.81 -20.45
C GLU A 5 9.27 -15.02 -19.17
N LEU A 6 8.70 -15.77 -18.23
CA LEU A 6 9.38 -16.17 -17.01
C LEU A 6 10.50 -17.16 -17.38
N ASP A 7 11.72 -16.86 -16.95
CA ASP A 7 12.82 -17.79 -17.10
C ASP A 7 12.72 -18.93 -16.06
N ASP A 8 13.64 -19.90 -16.13
CA ASP A 8 13.62 -21.05 -15.23
C ASP A 8 13.89 -20.68 -13.76
N LEU A 9 14.61 -19.59 -13.50
CA LEU A 9 14.86 -19.10 -12.15
C LEU A 9 13.60 -18.45 -11.58
N ASP A 10 12.91 -17.63 -12.39
CA ASP A 10 11.64 -16.99 -12.02
C ASP A 10 10.58 -18.05 -11.68
N LYS A 11 10.47 -19.11 -12.49
CA LYS A 11 9.54 -20.23 -12.23
C LYS A 11 9.86 -20.92 -10.91
N LYS A 12 11.11 -21.32 -10.69
CA LYS A 12 11.55 -21.98 -9.45
C LYS A 12 11.33 -21.08 -8.23
N ALA A 13 11.63 -19.80 -8.35
CA ALA A 13 11.43 -18.85 -7.27
C ALA A 13 9.94 -18.66 -6.95
N THR A 14 9.08 -18.62 -7.97
CA THR A 14 7.63 -18.44 -7.78
C THR A 14 7.02 -19.66 -7.10
N GLU A 15 7.45 -20.86 -7.51
CA GLU A 15 7.03 -22.12 -6.89
C GLU A 15 7.51 -22.24 -5.43
N ALA A 16 8.77 -21.87 -5.15
CA ALA A 16 9.34 -21.96 -3.81
C ALA A 16 8.84 -20.87 -2.85
N PHE A 17 8.46 -19.69 -3.35
CA PHE A 17 8.12 -18.51 -2.55
C PHE A 17 6.80 -17.84 -3.00
N PRO A 18 5.67 -18.57 -2.98
CA PRO A 18 4.38 -18.01 -3.35
C PRO A 18 4.01 -16.86 -2.40
N GLY A 19 3.54 -15.73 -2.93
CA GLY A 19 3.18 -14.56 -2.10
C GLY A 19 4.35 -13.66 -1.70
N HIS A 20 5.59 -14.03 -2.02
CA HIS A 20 6.79 -13.30 -1.62
C HIS A 20 7.58 -12.71 -2.79
N MET A 21 7.19 -13.04 -4.02
CA MET A 21 7.78 -12.45 -5.21
C MET A 21 7.06 -11.17 -5.62
N VAL A 22 7.84 -10.18 -6.05
CA VAL A 22 7.33 -8.90 -6.51
C VAL A 22 7.96 -8.54 -7.84
N ARG A 23 7.12 -8.41 -8.86
CA ARG A 23 7.51 -7.92 -10.18
C ARG A 23 7.92 -6.45 -10.14
N LYS A 24 9.23 -6.18 -10.29
CA LYS A 24 9.78 -4.82 -10.21
C LYS A 24 9.29 -3.88 -11.30
N ASP A 25 8.91 -4.40 -12.47
CA ASP A 25 8.29 -3.60 -13.52
C ASP A 25 6.94 -3.02 -13.07
N LEU A 26 6.14 -3.79 -12.32
CA LEU A 26 4.90 -3.30 -11.73
C LEU A 26 5.18 -2.22 -10.67
N VAL A 27 6.15 -2.44 -9.78
CA VAL A 27 6.55 -1.44 -8.75
C VAL A 27 6.92 -0.11 -9.40
N ARG A 28 7.67 -0.15 -10.50
CA ARG A 28 8.09 1.06 -11.24
C ARG A 28 6.90 1.83 -11.80
N ARG A 29 5.80 1.18 -12.19
CA ARG A 29 4.58 1.85 -12.67
C ARG A 29 3.92 2.69 -11.58
N PHE A 30 4.01 2.27 -10.31
CA PHE A 30 3.40 2.99 -9.18
C PHE A 30 4.32 4.05 -8.55
N ARG A 31 5.61 4.06 -8.91
CA ARG A 31 6.60 4.95 -8.30
C ARG A 31 6.23 6.42 -8.51
N GLY A 32 6.10 7.16 -7.41
CA GLY A 32 5.79 8.59 -7.43
C GLY A 32 4.31 8.93 -7.69
N GLN A 33 3.43 7.95 -7.89
CA GLN A 33 2.00 8.20 -8.12
C GLN A 33 1.20 8.43 -6.82
N PHE A 34 1.69 7.88 -5.71
CA PHE A 34 1.06 7.91 -4.40
C PHE A 34 2.03 8.47 -3.35
N PRO A 35 1.53 9.18 -2.32
CA PRO A 35 2.34 9.78 -1.27
C PRO A 35 2.79 8.73 -0.23
N VAL A 36 3.36 7.62 -0.69
CA VAL A 36 3.86 6.53 0.16
C VAL A 36 5.25 6.09 -0.28
N PRO A 37 6.08 5.57 0.64
CA PRO A 37 7.36 4.96 0.29
C PRO A 37 7.21 3.78 -0.67
N THR A 38 8.23 3.54 -1.49
CA THR A 38 8.23 2.44 -2.47
C THR A 38 8.03 1.07 -1.84
N TYR A 39 8.57 0.83 -0.65
CA TYR A 39 8.41 -0.46 0.04
C TYR A 39 6.95 -0.77 0.39
N VAL A 40 6.09 0.24 0.57
CA VAL A 40 4.65 0.04 0.80
C VAL A 40 3.99 -0.50 -0.46
N VAL A 41 4.34 0.07 -1.62
CA VAL A 41 3.87 -0.42 -2.92
C VAL A 41 4.37 -1.83 -3.18
N GLU A 42 5.63 -2.14 -2.87
CA GLU A 42 6.20 -3.47 -2.99
C GLU A 42 5.45 -4.49 -2.12
N PHE A 43 5.16 -4.14 -0.87
CA PHE A 43 4.36 -4.97 0.03
C PHE A 43 2.95 -5.23 -0.53
N MET A 44 2.28 -4.19 -1.01
CA MET A 44 0.94 -4.31 -1.57
C MET A 44 0.94 -5.17 -2.85
N LEU A 45 1.89 -4.96 -3.76
CA LEU A 45 2.03 -5.79 -4.96
C LEU A 45 2.41 -7.24 -4.61
N GLY A 46 3.28 -7.49 -3.62
CA GLY A 46 3.58 -8.85 -3.17
C GLY A 46 2.36 -9.57 -2.61
N ARG A 47 1.47 -8.84 -1.92
CA ARG A 47 0.24 -9.39 -1.37
C ARG A 47 -0.82 -9.71 -2.43
N TYR A 48 -0.97 -8.86 -3.45
CA TYR A 48 -2.08 -8.93 -4.41
C TYR A 48 -1.69 -9.41 -5.82
N CYS A 49 -0.40 -9.37 -6.17
CA CYS A 49 0.13 -9.71 -7.50
C CYS A 49 1.16 -10.85 -7.42
N ALA A 50 0.95 -11.80 -6.52
CA ALA A 50 1.85 -12.94 -6.30
C ALA A 50 1.75 -14.04 -7.36
N SER A 51 0.71 -13.98 -8.20
CA SER A 51 0.47 -14.94 -9.26
C SER A 51 1.34 -14.68 -10.48
N THR A 52 1.58 -15.73 -11.28
CA THR A 52 2.19 -15.65 -12.60
C THR A 52 1.16 -15.46 -13.72
N GLU A 53 -0.12 -15.67 -13.42
CA GLU A 53 -1.19 -15.57 -14.40
C GLU A 53 -1.48 -14.10 -14.77
N PRO A 54 -1.42 -13.71 -16.06
CA PRO A 54 -1.56 -12.31 -16.46
C PRO A 54 -2.87 -11.64 -16.00
N HIS A 55 -3.97 -12.40 -15.98
CA HIS A 55 -5.27 -11.89 -15.57
C HIS A 55 -5.36 -11.62 -14.07
N GLU A 56 -4.84 -12.54 -13.23
CA GLU A 56 -4.76 -12.36 -11.78
C GLU A 56 -3.83 -11.20 -11.40
N ILE A 57 -2.70 -11.05 -12.12
CA ILE A 57 -1.81 -9.90 -11.95
C ILE A 57 -2.55 -8.59 -12.27
N ALA A 58 -3.32 -8.54 -13.36
CA ALA A 58 -4.06 -7.35 -13.73
C ALA A 58 -5.11 -6.96 -12.68
N GLU A 59 -5.87 -7.93 -12.18
CA GLU A 59 -6.82 -7.73 -11.07
C GLU A 59 -6.10 -7.23 -9.81
N GLY A 60 -5.00 -7.88 -9.43
CA GLY A 60 -4.19 -7.51 -8.29
C GLY A 60 -3.65 -6.07 -8.39
N VAL A 61 -3.23 -5.64 -9.58
CA VAL A 61 -2.75 -4.27 -9.83
C VAL A 61 -3.87 -3.26 -9.62
N GLU A 62 -5.09 -3.52 -10.12
CA GLU A 62 -6.22 -2.61 -9.90
C GLU A 62 -6.63 -2.57 -8.43
N MET A 63 -6.67 -3.72 -7.73
CA MET A 63 -6.89 -3.76 -6.29
C MET A 63 -5.88 -2.89 -5.53
N VAL A 64 -4.58 -2.99 -5.86
CA VAL A 64 -3.53 -2.18 -5.23
C VAL A 64 -3.76 -0.70 -5.49
N ARG A 65 -4.11 -0.32 -6.72
CA ARG A 65 -4.41 1.06 -7.09
C ARG A 65 -5.61 1.60 -6.30
N GLU A 66 -6.68 0.84 -6.20
CA GLU A 66 -7.87 1.23 -5.43
C GLU A 66 -7.53 1.42 -3.95
N GLN A 67 -6.79 0.48 -3.35
CA GLN A 67 -6.42 0.58 -1.94
C GLN A 67 -5.50 1.78 -1.67
N LEU A 68 -4.50 2.03 -2.52
CA LEU A 68 -3.64 3.20 -2.36
C LEU A 68 -4.43 4.50 -2.54
N THR A 69 -5.33 4.56 -3.52
CA THR A 69 -6.18 5.74 -3.75
C THR A 69 -7.12 6.01 -2.58
N ALA A 70 -7.73 4.96 -2.01
CA ALA A 70 -8.70 5.10 -0.94
C ALA A 70 -8.07 5.37 0.43
N ARG A 71 -6.81 4.96 0.64
CA ARG A 71 -6.19 4.93 1.97
C ARG A 71 -4.99 5.87 2.14
N THR A 72 -4.52 6.52 1.08
CA THR A 72 -3.45 7.53 1.19
C THR A 72 -4.05 8.93 1.17
N VAL A 73 -3.42 9.85 1.90
CA VAL A 73 -3.85 11.25 1.95
C VAL A 73 -2.91 12.08 1.10
N ARG A 74 -3.44 12.74 0.08
CA ARG A 74 -2.68 13.69 -0.73
C ARG A 74 -2.59 15.03 0.00
N ALA A 75 -1.54 15.80 -0.30
CA ALA A 75 -1.40 17.14 0.25
C ALA A 75 -2.62 18.00 -0.09
N GLY A 76 -3.26 18.59 0.93
CA GLY A 76 -4.48 19.39 0.79
C GLY A 76 -5.80 18.59 0.87
N GLU A 77 -5.77 17.25 0.96
CA GLU A 77 -6.96 16.41 1.10
C GLU A 77 -7.21 15.93 2.55
N GLU A 78 -6.50 16.47 3.54
CA GLU A 78 -6.55 16.01 4.93
C GLU A 78 -7.96 16.14 5.51
N GLU A 79 -8.62 17.28 5.30
CA GLU A 79 -9.97 17.53 5.80
C GLU A 79 -11.03 16.71 5.05
N LEU A 80 -10.81 16.45 3.75
CA LEU A 80 -11.67 15.55 2.98
C LEU A 80 -11.60 14.12 3.51
N PHE A 81 -10.41 13.66 3.87
CA PHE A 81 -10.24 12.33 4.46
C PHE A 81 -10.90 12.23 5.84
N LYS A 82 -10.77 13.26 6.69
CA LYS A 82 -11.46 13.35 7.99
C LYS A 82 -12.98 13.39 7.84
N ALA A 83 -13.50 14.15 6.88
CA ALA A 83 -14.94 14.20 6.58
C ALA A 83 -15.47 12.81 6.20
N ARG A 84 -14.78 12.09 5.31
CA ARG A 84 -15.12 10.71 4.94
C ARG A 84 -15.09 9.77 6.15
N ALA A 85 -14.11 9.92 7.04
CA ALA A 85 -14.02 9.15 8.28
C ALA A 85 -15.23 9.38 9.17
N ARG A 86 -15.66 10.64 9.31
CA ARG A 86 -16.85 11.01 10.09
C ARG A 86 -18.13 10.45 9.47
N GLU A 87 -18.31 10.56 8.16
CA GLU A 87 -19.51 10.10 7.46
C GLU A 87 -19.64 8.58 7.46
N ARG A 88 -18.53 7.86 7.30
CA ARG A 88 -18.50 6.38 7.22
C ARG A 88 -18.33 5.72 8.59
N GLY A 89 -18.11 6.50 9.64
CA GLY A 89 -17.77 6.04 10.99
C GLY A 89 -16.34 5.49 11.14
N SER A 90 -15.77 4.89 10.09
CA SER A 90 -14.37 4.45 10.07
C SER A 90 -13.77 4.48 8.66
N VAL A 91 -12.44 4.63 8.60
CA VAL A 91 -11.64 4.56 7.37
C VAL A 91 -10.34 3.82 7.65
N ARG A 92 -9.70 3.33 6.59
CA ARG A 92 -8.34 2.77 6.67
C ARG A 92 -7.36 3.78 6.10
N LEU A 93 -6.29 4.05 6.82
CA LEU A 93 -5.23 4.97 6.44
C LEU A 93 -3.90 4.22 6.29
N ILE A 94 -3.11 4.61 5.29
CA ILE A 94 -1.70 4.25 5.15
C ILE A 94 -0.91 5.50 5.49
N ASP A 95 -0.20 5.45 6.62
CA ASP A 95 0.60 6.57 7.13
C ASP A 95 1.81 6.03 7.91
N ILE A 96 2.80 6.89 8.11
CA ILE A 96 3.93 6.65 9.01
C ILE A 96 3.58 7.24 10.39
N ILE A 97 3.05 6.41 11.27
CA ILE A 97 2.60 6.84 12.59
C ILE A 97 3.72 6.74 13.63
N THR A 98 3.65 7.60 14.65
CA THR A 98 4.45 7.47 15.86
C THR A 98 3.52 7.39 17.06
N ALA A 99 3.85 6.56 18.05
CA ALA A 99 3.09 6.44 19.28
C ALA A 99 4.03 6.55 20.47
N ARG A 100 3.59 7.22 21.54
CA ARG A 100 4.35 7.40 22.78
C ARG A 100 3.44 7.28 23.99
N LEU A 101 4.02 6.89 25.14
CA LEU A 101 3.34 6.96 26.43
C LEU A 101 3.43 8.39 26.99
N ASP A 102 2.30 9.00 27.37
CA ASP A 102 2.25 10.19 28.22
C ASP A 102 2.01 9.75 29.67
N ALA A 103 3.08 9.68 30.45
CA ALA A 103 3.04 9.22 31.84
C ALA A 103 2.22 10.13 32.77
N ARG A 104 1.94 11.39 32.37
CA ARG A 104 1.14 12.31 33.19
C ARG A 104 -0.35 11.97 33.15
N THR A 105 -0.82 11.48 32.02
CA THR A 105 -2.22 11.14 31.77
C THR A 105 -2.47 9.64 31.69
N ASP A 106 -1.42 8.83 31.90
CA ASP A 106 -1.43 7.37 31.76
C ASP A 106 -2.08 6.90 30.44
N SER A 107 -1.68 7.53 29.33
CA SER A 107 -2.29 7.29 28.03
C SER A 107 -1.27 7.21 26.90
N TYR A 108 -1.60 6.45 25.85
CA TYR A 108 -0.82 6.41 24.62
C TYR A 108 -1.31 7.49 23.67
N VAL A 109 -0.38 8.31 23.19
CA VAL A 109 -0.64 9.40 22.24
C VAL A 109 -0.03 9.01 20.90
N ALA A 110 -0.83 9.11 19.83
CA ALA A 110 -0.42 8.78 18.47
C ALA A 110 -0.42 10.03 17.58
N THR A 111 0.65 10.20 16.83
CA THR A 111 0.75 11.23 15.79
C THR A 111 0.50 10.60 14.44
N LEU A 112 -0.44 11.18 13.69
CA LEU A 112 -0.77 10.83 12.30
C LEU A 112 -0.43 12.02 11.41
N PRO A 113 0.81 12.10 10.88
CA PRO A 113 1.29 13.24 10.11
C PRO A 113 0.41 13.57 8.91
N SER A 114 -0.08 12.55 8.19
CA SER A 114 -0.87 12.77 6.97
C SER A 114 -2.24 13.39 7.26
N LEU A 115 -2.70 13.35 8.51
CA LEU A 115 -3.94 13.98 8.97
C LEU A 115 -3.71 15.20 9.87
N ARG A 116 -2.44 15.52 10.17
CA ARG A 116 -2.06 16.59 11.12
C ARG A 116 -2.73 16.40 12.49
N LEU A 117 -2.72 15.17 13.00
CA LEU A 117 -3.23 14.81 14.33
C LEU A 117 -2.07 14.39 15.23
N SER A 118 -2.07 14.81 16.49
CA SER A 118 -1.04 14.53 17.51
C SER A 118 -1.61 14.62 18.91
#